data_AF-A0AB37WRB7-F1
#
_entry.id   AF-A0AB37WRB7-F1
#
_cell.length_a   1.000
_cell.length_b   1.000
_cell.length_c   1.000
_cell.angle_alpha   90.00
_cell.angle_beta   90.00
_cell.angle_gamma   90.00
#
_symmetry.space_group_name_H-M   'P 1'
#
loop_
_entity.id
_entity.type
_entity.pdbx_description
1 polymer ?
#
loop_
_entity_poly.entity_id
_entity_poly.type
_entity_poly.pdbx_seq_one_letter_code
_entity_poly.pdbx_strand_id
1 'polypeptide(L)'
;MVRLLVPEGEGQLPSLLKPPPAIATQSDLIAAPWRGCVGAAVVTGSLALVGRSRPGVFLKSAAFISAVDLTWTASGIYGRHELNRGVFNMENIQPKPGKLWEQTKHWTSEDMALVGGALGIFMALNPRALPGAYGFSRFFGAAMVGSALNVKVSQSVDRLKYPPTLLQLFDQTVTTARQKEYEKLQNDERAKASLSRIGKLALWYHSSSLMGVLRSPLQIGAMGDMPGGPIQVGHGGSSGPGGGSLAALKAEMERETVIQIQFKENELEGPDVENGYRAYKDDLKSRDASKVQDWLEQVQALKKQVGAELQYVWPHLAQREDEFYQHVQEDREKDIIRRELQLLNNMASDLVVRYAALEYHEYDAQKQLQQVTQAGSMGTELDVVFQDVTKSYKTPQHPAEDIQMSYHGPRTVTERIRTTWSRQKELLRHLDHSITRVRAFEPEEGTHVAEHVKRLVQDAEMMGRNIEATERLLQWFEEQVRQADEVGKDDARRDGA
;
A
#
# COMPACT_ATOMS: atom_id res chain seq x y z
N MET A 1 38.20 -11.26 -2.29
CA MET A 1 36.80 -10.88 -2.49
C MET A 1 36.50 -9.82 -1.45
N VAL A 2 36.04 -8.65 -1.90
CA VAL A 2 35.96 -7.45 -1.05
C VAL A 2 34.67 -6.68 -1.29
N ARG A 3 34.08 -6.17 -0.22
CA ARG A 3 33.08 -5.09 -0.26
C ARG A 3 33.78 -3.78 -0.01
N LEU A 4 33.48 -2.76 -0.79
CA LEU A 4 34.08 -1.43 -0.66
C LEU A 4 33.10 -0.45 -0.05
N LEU A 5 33.60 0.43 0.82
CA LEU A 5 32.84 1.52 1.44
C LEU A 5 31.54 1.04 2.12
N VAL A 6 31.67 0.09 3.04
CA VAL A 6 30.57 -0.39 3.88
C VAL A 6 30.04 0.77 4.71
N PRO A 7 28.75 1.14 4.58
CA PRO A 7 28.19 2.28 5.27
C PRO A 7 28.17 2.06 6.78
N GLU A 8 28.27 3.16 7.51
CA GLU A 8 28.10 3.16 8.96
C GLU A 8 26.68 2.70 9.32
N GLY A 9 26.58 1.78 10.29
CA GLY A 9 25.33 1.19 10.77
C GLY A 9 24.58 0.31 9.77
N GLU A 10 25.30 -0.34 8.86
CA GLU A 10 24.73 -1.38 8.00
C GLU A 10 23.93 -2.43 8.79
N GLY A 11 22.73 -2.74 8.30
CA GLY A 11 21.79 -3.68 8.90
C GLY A 11 21.02 -3.14 10.11
N GLN A 12 21.29 -1.92 10.58
CA GLN A 12 20.59 -1.34 11.73
C GLN A 12 19.34 -0.53 11.33
N LEU A 13 19.36 0.12 10.17
CA LEU A 13 18.22 0.85 9.61
C LEU A 13 17.64 0.13 8.38
N PRO A 14 16.31 0.23 8.13
CA PRO A 14 15.70 -0.28 6.90
C PRO A 14 16.29 0.31 5.61
N SER A 15 16.72 1.57 5.61
CA SER A 15 17.41 2.20 4.47
C SER A 15 18.86 1.74 4.25
N LEU A 16 19.42 1.04 5.23
CA LEU A 16 20.79 0.51 5.27
C LEU A 16 20.79 -1.02 5.35
N LEU A 17 19.77 -1.66 4.77
CA LEU A 17 19.71 -3.11 4.69
C LEU A 17 20.96 -3.66 4.01
N LYS A 18 21.53 -4.73 4.57
CA LYS A 18 22.70 -5.39 3.99
C LYS A 18 22.34 -5.94 2.60
N PRO A 19 23.05 -5.53 1.54
CA PRO A 19 22.75 -6.02 0.21
C PRO A 19 23.13 -7.50 0.06
N PRO A 20 22.36 -8.26 -0.74
CA PRO A 20 22.76 -9.61 -1.14
C PRO A 20 24.08 -9.56 -1.92
N PRO A 21 24.87 -10.64 -1.97
CA PRO A 21 26.22 -10.64 -2.57
C PRO A 21 26.29 -10.18 -4.04
N ALA A 22 25.20 -10.31 -4.80
CA ALA A 22 25.10 -9.84 -6.19
C ALA A 22 24.92 -8.31 -6.34
N ILE A 23 24.58 -7.61 -5.26
CA ILE A 23 24.37 -6.17 -5.28
C ILE A 23 25.59 -5.50 -4.64
N ALA A 24 26.10 -4.46 -5.33
CA ALA A 24 27.16 -3.62 -4.80
C ALA A 24 26.75 -2.98 -3.47
N THR A 25 27.70 -2.92 -2.53
CA THR A 25 27.55 -2.21 -1.25
C THR A 25 27.21 -0.74 -1.46
N GLN A 26 27.78 -0.12 -2.50
CA GLN A 26 27.43 1.22 -2.98
C GLN A 26 27.15 1.16 -4.49
N SER A 27 25.89 0.91 -4.86
CA SER A 27 25.46 0.79 -6.27
C SER A 27 25.83 2.02 -7.11
N ASP A 28 25.73 3.21 -6.54
CA ASP A 28 26.06 4.46 -7.25
C ASP A 28 27.54 4.58 -7.60
N LEU A 29 28.43 4.06 -6.74
CA LEU A 29 29.88 4.05 -6.95
C LEU A 29 30.25 3.13 -8.11
N ILE A 30 29.66 1.93 -8.13
CA ILE A 30 29.94 0.92 -9.16
C ILE A 30 29.27 1.27 -10.50
N ALA A 31 28.19 2.03 -10.47
CA ALA A 31 27.55 2.57 -11.67
C ALA A 31 28.25 3.80 -12.26
N ALA A 32 29.11 4.48 -11.51
CA ALA A 32 29.77 5.70 -11.94
C ALA A 32 30.63 5.54 -13.22
N PRO A 33 31.49 4.50 -13.35
CA PRO A 33 32.24 4.28 -14.58
C PRO A 33 31.34 4.04 -15.79
N TRP A 34 30.20 3.35 -15.59
CA TRP A 34 29.23 3.12 -16.66
C TRP A 34 28.57 4.42 -17.12
N ARG A 35 28.09 5.27 -16.20
CA ARG A 35 27.52 6.58 -16.53
C ARG A 35 28.52 7.45 -17.28
N GLY A 36 29.77 7.46 -16.83
CA GLY A 36 30.86 8.17 -17.49
C GLY A 36 31.13 7.68 -18.92
N CYS A 37 31.11 6.36 -19.15
CA CYS A 37 31.25 5.78 -20.49
C CYS A 37 30.06 6.11 -21.40
N VAL A 38 28.82 6.10 -20.89
CA VAL A 38 27.64 6.50 -21.67
C VAL A 38 27.75 7.97 -22.08
N GLY A 39 28.09 8.86 -21.15
CA GLY A 39 28.34 10.28 -21.47
C GLY A 39 29.46 10.44 -22.51
N ALA A 40 30.54 9.68 -22.38
CA ALA A 40 31.62 9.68 -23.35
C ALA A 40 31.20 9.19 -24.74
N ALA A 41 30.31 8.18 -24.80
CA ALA A 41 29.75 7.69 -26.06
C ALA A 41 28.90 8.76 -26.75
N VAL A 42 28.05 9.47 -26.00
CA VAL A 42 27.24 10.58 -26.54
C VAL A 42 28.12 11.71 -27.08
N VAL A 43 29.14 12.13 -26.34
CA VAL A 43 30.08 13.16 -26.77
C VAL A 43 30.85 12.72 -28.02
N THR A 44 31.34 11.48 -28.02
CA THR A 44 32.10 10.94 -29.16
C THR A 44 31.22 10.79 -30.40
N GLY A 45 29.99 10.30 -30.24
CA GLY A 45 29.01 10.18 -31.32
C GLY A 45 28.62 11.54 -31.90
N SER A 46 28.40 12.55 -31.05
CA SER A 46 28.11 13.92 -31.46
C SER A 46 29.28 14.52 -32.27
N LEU A 47 30.51 14.32 -31.81
CA LEU A 47 31.71 14.74 -32.55
C LEU A 47 31.89 13.97 -33.87
N ALA A 48 31.48 12.70 -33.92
CA ALA A 48 31.53 11.90 -35.14
C ALA A 48 30.54 12.42 -36.18
N LEU A 49 29.32 12.81 -35.78
CA LEU A 49 28.32 13.41 -36.66
C LEU A 49 28.80 14.72 -37.30
N VAL A 50 29.64 15.48 -36.60
CA VAL A 50 30.23 16.74 -37.10
C VAL A 50 31.58 16.51 -37.83
N GLY A 51 31.99 15.24 -38.03
CA GLY A 51 33.26 14.90 -38.69
C GLY A 51 34.51 15.27 -37.89
N ARG A 52 34.37 15.52 -36.58
CA ARG A 52 35.45 15.96 -35.67
C ARG A 52 35.96 14.87 -34.73
N SER A 53 35.43 13.65 -34.83
CA SER A 53 35.90 12.52 -34.03
C SER A 53 37.30 12.07 -34.45
N ARG A 54 38.24 12.05 -33.50
CA ARG A 54 39.60 11.56 -33.68
C ARG A 54 39.82 10.28 -32.85
N PRO A 55 40.78 9.42 -33.20
CA PRO A 55 41.17 8.30 -32.35
C PRO A 55 41.45 8.76 -30.91
N GLY A 56 40.93 8.03 -29.93
CA GLY A 56 41.12 8.32 -28.50
C GLY A 56 40.18 9.39 -27.89
N VAL A 57 39.29 10.02 -28.67
CA VAL A 57 38.29 10.97 -28.14
C VAL A 57 37.41 10.32 -27.08
N PHE A 58 36.96 9.07 -27.30
CA PHE A 58 36.15 8.34 -26.33
C PHE A 58 36.84 8.17 -24.98
N LEU A 59 38.09 7.70 -24.97
CA LEU A 59 38.85 7.51 -23.72
C LEU A 59 39.10 8.82 -23.00
N LYS A 60 39.37 9.91 -23.73
CA LYS A 60 39.51 11.24 -23.14
C LYS A 60 38.23 11.70 -22.47
N SER A 61 37.11 11.62 -23.19
CA SER A 61 35.79 11.99 -22.65
C SER A 61 35.42 11.10 -21.47
N ALA A 62 35.65 9.78 -21.55
CA ALA A 62 35.39 8.84 -20.47
C ALA A 62 36.21 9.17 -19.23
N ALA A 63 37.48 9.55 -19.38
CA ALA A 63 38.32 9.95 -18.26
C ALA A 63 37.78 11.20 -17.55
N PHE A 64 37.49 12.28 -18.29
CA PHE A 64 37.03 13.52 -17.68
C PHE A 64 35.61 13.41 -17.11
N ILE A 65 34.68 12.83 -17.85
CA ILE A 65 33.29 12.68 -17.41
C ILE A 65 33.22 11.74 -16.20
N SER A 66 33.94 10.62 -16.21
CA SER A 66 33.95 9.70 -15.05
C SER A 66 34.61 10.34 -13.83
N ALA A 67 35.63 11.20 -14.00
CA ALA A 67 36.25 11.91 -12.87
C ALA A 67 35.25 12.87 -12.20
N VAL A 68 34.47 13.61 -13.01
CA VAL A 68 33.40 14.47 -12.52
C VAL A 68 32.30 13.65 -11.85
N ASP A 69 31.83 12.57 -12.48
CA ASP A 69 30.76 11.71 -11.96
C ASP A 69 31.17 11.00 -10.66
N LEU A 70 32.43 10.53 -10.55
CA LEU A 70 32.97 9.96 -9.31
C LEU A 70 33.06 11.00 -8.19
N THR A 71 33.45 12.23 -8.50
CA THR A 71 33.50 13.32 -7.52
C THR A 71 32.09 13.66 -7.02
N TRP A 72 31.12 13.72 -7.93
CA TRP A 72 29.71 13.90 -7.61
C TRP A 72 29.17 12.76 -6.75
N THR A 73 29.47 11.52 -7.13
CA THR A 73 29.05 10.32 -6.41
C THR A 73 29.66 10.26 -5.01
N ALA A 74 30.94 10.57 -4.86
CA ALA A 74 31.61 10.63 -3.56
C ALA A 74 30.97 11.69 -2.64
N SER A 75 30.64 12.86 -3.20
CA SER A 75 29.92 13.92 -2.48
C SER A 75 28.53 13.47 -2.05
N GLY A 76 27.82 12.73 -2.91
CA GLY A 76 26.52 12.14 -2.61
C GLY A 76 26.58 11.08 -1.50
N ILE A 77 27.57 10.18 -1.54
CA ILE A 77 27.79 9.17 -0.49
C ILE A 77 28.08 9.84 0.86
N TYR A 78 28.93 10.86 0.87
CA TYR A 78 29.22 11.63 2.08
C TYR A 78 27.97 12.37 2.61
N GLY A 79 27.18 12.98 1.71
CA GLY A 79 25.91 13.59 2.07
C GLY A 79 24.93 12.60 2.72
N ARG A 80 24.82 11.37 2.18
CA ARG A 80 24.00 10.31 2.78
C ARG A 80 24.50 9.86 4.15
N HIS A 81 25.81 9.77 4.32
CA HIS A 81 26.40 9.44 5.62
C HIS A 81 25.99 10.46 6.69
N GLU A 82 26.04 11.76 6.38
CA GLU A 82 25.57 12.82 7.29
C GLU A 82 24.07 12.72 7.59
N LEU A 83 23.23 12.39 6.60
CA LEU A 83 21.80 12.17 6.81
C LEU A 83 21.52 10.98 7.70
N ASN A 84 22.18 9.84 7.45
CA ASN A 84 22.00 8.63 8.24
C ASN A 84 22.44 8.85 9.69
N ARG A 85 23.51 9.60 9.92
CA ARG A 85 23.92 10.02 11.26
C ARG A 85 22.83 10.83 11.98
N GLY A 86 22.13 11.71 11.25
CA GLY A 86 20.96 12.40 11.76
C GLY A 86 19.81 11.45 12.15
N VAL A 87 19.54 10.44 11.32
CA VAL A 87 18.53 9.41 11.59
C VAL A 87 18.92 8.55 12.81
N PHE A 88 20.18 8.13 12.93
CA PHE A 88 20.68 7.39 14.09
C PHE A 88 20.54 8.18 15.39
N ASN A 89 20.86 9.48 15.37
CA ASN A 89 20.64 10.36 16.51
C ASN A 89 19.16 10.48 16.88
N MET A 90 18.28 10.62 15.88
CA MET A 90 16.83 10.72 16.07
C MET A 90 16.24 9.44 16.68
N GLU A 91 16.71 8.27 16.26
CA GLU A 91 16.26 6.97 16.76
C GLU A 91 17.02 6.49 18.00
N ASN A 92 17.98 7.28 18.52
CA ASN A 92 18.86 6.93 19.64
C ASN A 92 19.62 5.61 19.44
N ILE A 93 20.01 5.31 18.21
CA ILE A 93 20.76 4.09 17.86
C ILE A 93 22.25 4.43 17.80
N GLN A 94 23.09 3.65 18.49
CA GLN A 94 24.54 3.74 18.33
C GLN A 94 24.96 3.00 17.04
N PRO A 95 25.52 3.72 16.05
CA PRO A 95 25.81 3.13 14.77
C PRO A 95 27.06 2.26 14.82
N LYS A 96 27.05 1.12 14.11
CA LYS A 96 28.25 0.31 13.89
C LYS A 96 29.25 1.08 13.02
N PRO A 97 30.56 1.04 13.31
CA PRO A 97 31.55 1.78 12.53
C PRO A 97 31.55 1.32 11.07
N GLY A 98 31.56 2.28 10.14
CA GLY A 98 31.74 2.02 8.72
C GLY A 98 33.11 1.43 8.42
N LYS A 99 33.23 0.68 7.32
CA LYS A 99 34.49 0.04 6.90
C LYS A 99 34.84 0.45 5.48
N LEU A 100 36.12 0.80 5.25
CA LEU A 100 36.60 1.11 3.90
C LEU A 100 36.58 -0.13 2.99
N TRP A 101 36.91 -1.27 3.56
CA TRP A 101 36.82 -2.55 2.89
C TRP A 101 36.47 -3.65 3.88
N GLU A 102 35.76 -4.67 3.41
CA GLU A 102 35.42 -5.87 4.17
C GLU A 102 35.69 -7.09 3.31
N GLN A 103 36.40 -8.08 3.86
CA GLN A 103 36.68 -9.32 3.17
C GLN A 103 35.42 -10.21 3.13
N THR A 104 35.07 -10.70 1.95
CA THR A 104 33.93 -11.60 1.75
C THR A 104 34.36 -12.99 1.31
N LYS A 105 33.44 -13.96 1.43
CA LYS A 105 33.62 -15.34 0.95
C LYS A 105 33.17 -15.54 -0.51
N HIS A 106 32.48 -14.56 -1.09
CA HIS A 106 31.83 -14.66 -2.41
C HIS A 106 32.29 -13.51 -3.29
N TRP A 107 32.40 -13.77 -4.60
CA TRP A 107 32.70 -12.74 -5.59
C TRP A 107 31.59 -11.69 -5.58
N THR A 108 31.99 -10.44 -5.48
CA THR A 108 31.09 -9.29 -5.47
C THR A 108 31.22 -8.48 -6.76
N SER A 109 30.27 -7.59 -7.00
CA SER A 109 30.33 -6.65 -8.12
C SER A 109 31.52 -5.69 -8.04
N GLU A 110 31.98 -5.39 -6.83
CA GLU A 110 33.14 -4.56 -6.53
C GLU A 110 34.44 -5.26 -6.96
N ASP A 111 34.56 -6.56 -6.73
CA ASP A 111 35.68 -7.37 -7.22
C ASP A 111 35.76 -7.31 -8.75
N MET A 112 34.62 -7.44 -9.43
CA MET A 112 34.54 -7.39 -10.90
C MET A 112 34.91 -6.00 -11.44
N ALA A 113 34.48 -4.93 -10.78
CA ALA A 113 34.84 -3.56 -11.13
C ALA A 113 36.35 -3.31 -10.98
N LEU A 114 36.96 -3.80 -9.89
CA LEU A 114 38.40 -3.67 -9.64
C LEU A 114 39.23 -4.47 -10.67
N VAL A 115 38.85 -5.72 -10.93
CA VAL A 115 39.51 -6.56 -11.95
C VAL A 115 39.41 -5.91 -13.33
N GLY A 116 38.24 -5.38 -13.68
CA GLY A 116 38.06 -4.64 -14.95
C GLY A 116 38.93 -3.41 -15.05
N GLY A 117 39.01 -2.62 -13.98
CA GLY A 117 39.88 -1.46 -13.93
C GLY A 117 41.36 -1.83 -14.12
N ALA A 118 41.81 -2.88 -13.43
CA ALA A 118 43.18 -3.38 -13.55
C ALA A 118 43.51 -3.87 -14.97
N LEU A 119 42.59 -4.62 -15.61
CA LEU A 119 42.74 -5.06 -17.01
C LEU A 119 42.79 -3.86 -17.97
N GLY A 120 41.97 -2.84 -17.74
CA GLY A 120 42.00 -1.59 -18.51
C GLY A 120 43.34 -0.87 -18.40
N ILE A 121 43.88 -0.76 -17.19
CA ILE A 121 45.22 -0.18 -16.95
C ILE A 121 46.29 -1.01 -17.64
N PHE A 122 46.21 -2.34 -17.55
CA PHE A 122 47.16 -3.24 -18.20
C PHE A 122 47.16 -3.08 -19.73
N MET A 123 45.98 -3.00 -20.35
CA MET A 123 45.85 -2.68 -21.78
C MET A 123 46.43 -1.29 -22.10
N ALA A 124 46.21 -0.32 -21.23
CA ALA A 124 46.76 1.02 -21.36
C ALA A 124 48.27 1.10 -21.20
N LEU A 125 48.99 0.06 -20.74
CA LEU A 125 50.45 0.04 -20.76
C LEU A 125 50.99 -0.06 -22.19
N ASN A 126 50.26 -0.69 -23.12
CA ASN A 126 50.68 -0.78 -24.51
C ASN A 126 50.30 0.50 -25.30
N PRO A 127 51.27 1.34 -25.73
CA PRO A 127 50.98 2.60 -26.43
C PRO A 127 50.33 2.42 -27.80
N ARG A 128 50.43 1.24 -28.39
CA ARG A 128 49.82 0.93 -29.68
C ARG A 128 48.35 0.52 -29.55
N ALA A 129 47.92 0.06 -28.37
CA ALA A 129 46.56 -0.46 -28.17
C ALA A 129 45.50 0.65 -28.14
N LEU A 130 45.85 1.85 -27.64
CA LEU A 130 44.91 2.96 -27.45
C LEU A 130 45.40 4.24 -28.16
N PRO A 131 45.35 4.30 -29.51
CA PRO A 131 45.87 5.42 -30.26
C PRO A 131 45.09 6.72 -29.97
N GLY A 132 45.83 7.83 -29.82
CA GLY A 132 45.26 9.17 -29.66
C GLY A 132 44.86 9.58 -28.24
N ALA A 133 44.98 8.68 -27.25
CA ALA A 133 44.89 8.99 -25.82
C ALA A 133 46.28 9.03 -25.17
N TYR A 134 46.55 10.05 -24.34
CA TYR A 134 47.86 10.26 -23.70
C TYR A 134 47.71 10.68 -22.23
N GLY A 135 48.77 10.48 -21.45
CA GLY A 135 48.83 10.87 -20.03
C GLY A 135 47.70 10.27 -19.18
N PHE A 136 47.16 11.07 -18.25
CA PHE A 136 46.09 10.67 -17.33
C PHE A 136 44.88 10.07 -18.06
N SER A 137 44.45 10.70 -19.15
CA SER A 137 43.26 10.29 -19.91
C SER A 137 43.34 8.87 -20.47
N ARG A 138 44.56 8.39 -20.75
CA ARG A 138 44.78 7.04 -21.27
C ARG A 138 44.60 5.98 -20.19
N PHE A 139 45.25 6.16 -19.05
CA PHE A 139 45.20 5.18 -17.95
C PHE A 139 43.85 5.21 -17.24
N PHE A 140 43.39 6.40 -16.87
CA PHE A 140 42.13 6.56 -16.14
C PHE A 140 40.92 6.24 -17.04
N GLY A 141 40.93 6.69 -18.30
CA GLY A 141 39.88 6.36 -19.25
C GLY A 141 39.78 4.84 -19.51
N ALA A 142 40.92 4.17 -19.68
CA ALA A 142 40.93 2.71 -19.86
C ALA A 142 40.49 1.96 -18.59
N ALA A 143 40.89 2.41 -17.41
CA ALA A 143 40.42 1.86 -16.14
C ALA A 143 38.89 1.96 -16.02
N MET A 144 38.32 3.13 -16.29
CA MET A 144 36.86 3.34 -16.22
C MET A 144 36.09 2.48 -17.21
N VAL A 145 36.58 2.37 -18.45
CA VAL A 145 35.97 1.49 -19.46
C VAL A 145 36.04 0.03 -19.03
N GLY A 146 37.20 -0.42 -18.54
CA GLY A 146 37.38 -1.78 -18.04
C GLY A 146 36.46 -2.10 -16.86
N SER A 147 36.36 -1.21 -15.88
CA SER A 147 35.43 -1.33 -14.76
C SER A 147 33.98 -1.38 -15.23
N ALA A 148 33.57 -0.48 -16.13
CA ALA A 148 32.20 -0.42 -16.66
C ALA A 148 31.78 -1.71 -17.37
N LEU A 149 32.67 -2.26 -18.21
CA LEU A 149 32.42 -3.51 -18.95
C LEU A 149 32.26 -4.70 -17.99
N ASN A 150 33.19 -4.87 -17.04
CA ASN A 150 33.13 -6.02 -16.13
C ASN A 150 31.97 -5.94 -15.13
N VAL A 151 31.55 -4.74 -14.72
CA VAL A 151 30.32 -4.57 -13.95
C VAL A 151 29.09 -5.03 -14.75
N LYS A 152 29.01 -4.70 -16.05
CA LYS A 152 27.91 -5.15 -16.90
C LYS A 152 27.91 -6.66 -17.14
N VAL A 153 29.08 -7.26 -17.29
CA VAL A 153 29.22 -8.72 -17.36
C VAL A 153 28.76 -9.36 -16.05
N SER A 154 29.19 -8.84 -14.89
CA SER A 154 28.73 -9.32 -13.58
C SER A 154 27.22 -9.22 -13.46
N GLN A 155 26.63 -8.07 -13.76
CA GLN A 155 25.17 -7.88 -13.70
C GLN A 155 24.42 -8.88 -14.56
N SER A 156 24.94 -9.22 -15.75
CA SER A 156 24.33 -10.23 -16.62
C SER A 156 24.44 -11.64 -16.03
N VAL A 157 25.56 -11.99 -15.40
CA VAL A 157 25.74 -13.27 -14.69
C VAL A 157 24.88 -13.35 -13.44
N ASP A 158 24.75 -12.25 -12.70
CA ASP A 158 23.95 -12.17 -11.48
C ASP A 158 22.45 -12.30 -11.77
N ARG A 159 21.98 -11.82 -12.93
CA ARG A 159 20.61 -12.09 -13.42
C ARG A 159 20.32 -13.57 -13.68
N LEU A 160 21.34 -14.39 -13.92
CA LEU A 160 21.16 -15.85 -14.04
C LEU A 160 21.07 -16.53 -12.66
N LYS A 161 21.64 -15.91 -11.62
CA LYS A 161 21.68 -16.46 -10.25
C LYS A 161 20.54 -15.98 -9.37
N TYR A 162 20.09 -14.74 -9.58
CA TYR A 162 19.06 -14.10 -8.77
C TYR A 162 17.90 -13.62 -9.65
N PRO A 163 16.64 -13.87 -9.26
CA PRO A 163 15.49 -13.36 -10.00
C PRO A 163 15.56 -11.81 -10.10
N PRO A 164 15.37 -11.22 -11.29
CA PRO A 164 15.43 -9.77 -11.48
C PRO A 164 14.41 -9.03 -10.60
N THR A 165 13.27 -9.68 -10.34
CA THR A 165 12.23 -9.20 -9.42
C THR A 165 12.77 -8.99 -8.01
N LEU A 166 13.63 -9.89 -7.49
CA LEU A 166 14.19 -9.76 -6.15
C LEU A 166 15.12 -8.54 -6.05
N LEU A 167 15.95 -8.33 -7.07
CA LEU A 167 16.88 -7.18 -7.12
C LEU A 167 16.14 -5.84 -7.22
N GLN A 168 15.11 -5.76 -8.07
CA GLN A 168 14.25 -4.57 -8.14
C GLN A 168 13.52 -4.29 -6.83
N LEU A 169 13.04 -5.35 -6.17
CA LEU A 169 12.34 -5.21 -4.90
C LEU A 169 13.28 -4.70 -3.79
N PHE A 170 14.52 -5.17 -3.73
CA PHE A 170 15.51 -4.64 -2.77
C PHE A 170 15.76 -3.14 -2.98
N ASP A 171 15.94 -2.70 -4.23
CA ASP A 171 16.14 -1.28 -4.52
C ASP A 171 14.91 -0.44 -4.15
N GLN A 172 13.69 -0.94 -4.44
CA GLN A 172 12.44 -0.30 -4.06
C GLN A 172 12.25 -0.19 -2.54
N THR A 173 12.55 -1.25 -1.78
CA THR A 173 12.40 -1.23 -0.32
C THR A 173 13.37 -0.25 0.32
N VAL A 174 14.65 -0.29 -0.10
CA VAL A 174 15.69 0.61 0.41
C VAL A 174 15.38 2.07 0.07
N THR A 175 14.95 2.36 -1.17
CA THR A 175 14.59 3.72 -1.58
C THR A 175 13.37 4.26 -0.84
N THR A 176 12.32 3.45 -0.69
CA THR A 176 11.10 3.84 0.04
C THR A 176 11.38 4.06 1.53
N ALA A 177 12.15 3.16 2.15
CA ALA A 177 12.58 3.31 3.53
C ALA A 177 13.37 4.60 3.74
N ARG A 178 14.34 4.87 2.86
CA ARG A 178 15.16 6.09 2.88
C ARG A 178 14.30 7.34 2.76
N GLN A 179 13.31 7.35 1.87
CA GLN A 179 12.43 8.50 1.72
C GLN A 179 11.64 8.77 3.01
N LYS A 180 11.06 7.74 3.62
CA LYS A 180 10.34 7.88 4.89
C LYS A 180 11.25 8.37 6.03
N GLU A 181 12.47 7.86 6.11
CA GLU A 181 13.45 8.31 7.10
C GLU A 181 13.84 9.78 6.91
N TYR A 182 14.02 10.22 5.66
CA TYR A 182 14.36 11.61 5.35
C TYR A 182 13.18 12.56 5.56
N GLU A 183 11.95 12.12 5.30
CA GLU A 183 10.74 12.87 5.64
C GLU A 183 10.60 13.05 7.16
N LYS A 184 10.84 11.99 7.96
CA LYS A 184 10.89 12.10 9.42
C LYS A 184 11.98 13.08 9.87
N LEU A 185 13.18 12.95 9.32
CA LEU A 185 14.32 13.84 9.63
C LEU A 185 14.04 15.31 9.27
N GLN A 186 13.26 15.55 8.22
CA GLN A 186 12.87 16.90 7.82
C GLN A 186 11.89 17.57 8.78
N ASN A 187 11.04 16.76 9.43
CA ASN A 187 9.99 17.19 10.36
C ASN A 187 10.48 17.33 11.81
N ASP A 188 11.62 16.73 12.17
CA ASP A 188 12.24 16.88 13.49
C ASP A 188 13.28 18.01 13.51
N GLU A 189 12.92 19.15 14.12
CA GLU A 189 13.79 20.33 14.22
C GLU A 189 15.08 20.08 15.02
N ARG A 190 15.06 19.19 16.02
CA ARG A 190 16.27 18.87 16.81
C ARG A 190 17.22 18.01 15.99
N ALA A 191 16.70 17.00 15.31
CA ALA A 191 17.51 16.14 14.45
C ALA A 191 18.08 16.91 13.25
N LYS A 192 17.29 17.81 12.65
CA LYS A 192 17.72 18.70 11.57
C LYS A 192 18.77 19.72 12.01
N ALA A 193 18.69 20.21 13.24
CA ALA A 193 19.71 21.07 13.84
C ALA A 193 21.05 20.34 14.03
N SER A 194 21.02 19.03 14.32
CA SER A 194 22.21 18.20 14.51
C SER A 194 23.00 17.91 13.23
N LEU A 195 22.40 18.14 12.05
CA LEU A 195 23.06 17.94 10.76
C LEU A 195 24.13 19.01 10.49
N SER A 196 25.24 18.59 9.90
CA SER A 196 26.25 19.52 9.36
C SER A 196 25.69 20.38 8.22
N ARG A 197 26.44 21.40 7.78
CA ARG A 197 26.06 22.20 6.60
C ARG A 197 25.87 21.34 5.35
N ILE A 198 26.71 20.31 5.20
CA ILE A 198 26.65 19.38 4.08
C ILE A 198 25.43 18.45 4.23
N GLY A 199 25.15 17.96 5.45
CA GLY A 199 23.94 17.19 5.73
C GLY A 199 22.65 17.97 5.47
N LYS A 200 22.62 19.27 5.81
CA LYS A 200 21.47 20.16 5.51
C LYS A 200 21.29 20.37 3.99
N LEU A 201 22.38 20.54 3.26
CA LEU A 201 22.35 20.65 1.80
C LEU A 201 21.91 19.34 1.15
N ALA A 202 22.40 18.20 1.65
CA ALA A 202 21.96 16.88 1.21
C ALA A 202 20.48 16.64 1.51
N LEU A 203 20.00 17.05 2.70
CA LEU A 203 18.59 16.96 3.07
C LEU A 203 17.74 17.79 2.12
N TRP A 204 18.12 19.05 1.87
CA TRP A 204 17.45 19.91 0.89
C TRP A 204 17.47 19.29 -0.52
N TYR A 205 18.61 18.74 -0.93
CA TYR A 205 18.72 18.04 -2.20
C TYR A 205 17.80 16.82 -2.28
N HIS A 206 17.52 16.15 -1.15
CA HIS A 206 16.66 14.96 -1.03
C HIS A 206 15.19 15.25 -0.64
N SER A 207 14.84 16.45 -0.18
CA SER A 207 13.47 16.83 0.17
C SER A 207 12.83 17.84 -0.79
N SER A 208 13.63 18.59 -1.57
CA SER A 208 13.12 19.56 -2.52
C SER A 208 12.38 18.90 -3.68
N SER A 209 11.13 19.30 -3.92
CA SER A 209 10.31 18.87 -5.06
C SER A 209 10.90 19.32 -6.40
N LEU A 210 11.51 20.52 -6.43
CA LEU A 210 12.18 21.08 -7.61
C LEU A 210 13.38 20.26 -8.07
N MET A 211 14.12 19.65 -7.13
CA MET A 211 15.26 18.78 -7.44
C MET A 211 14.85 17.34 -7.73
N GLY A 212 13.60 16.96 -7.50
CA GLY A 212 13.08 15.62 -7.81
C GLY A 212 13.22 15.25 -9.29
N VAL A 213 13.09 16.23 -10.19
CA VAL A 213 13.27 16.05 -11.65
C VAL A 213 14.70 15.65 -12.02
N LEU A 214 15.71 16.09 -11.24
CA LEU A 214 17.12 15.74 -11.44
C LEU A 214 17.52 14.44 -10.72
N ARG A 215 16.68 13.92 -9.81
CA ARG A 215 16.96 12.68 -9.07
C ARG A 215 16.60 11.41 -9.83
N SER A 216 15.74 11.51 -10.85
CA SER A 216 15.52 10.41 -11.76
C SER A 216 16.85 10.13 -12.45
N PRO A 217 17.55 9.02 -12.14
CA PRO A 217 18.66 8.63 -13.00
C PRO A 217 18.04 8.51 -14.39
N LEU A 218 18.62 9.20 -15.38
CA LEU A 218 18.29 9.01 -16.78
C LEU A 218 18.36 7.50 -17.05
N GLN A 219 17.21 6.82 -16.99
CA GLN A 219 17.02 5.41 -17.31
C GLN A 219 17.11 5.27 -18.84
N ILE A 220 18.24 5.64 -19.42
CA ILE A 220 18.57 5.42 -20.85
C ILE A 220 19.01 3.96 -21.03
N GLY A 221 18.22 3.04 -20.48
CA GLY A 221 18.46 1.59 -20.52
C GLY A 221 17.18 0.76 -20.61
N ALA A 222 16.00 1.38 -20.66
CA ALA A 222 14.73 0.70 -20.84
C ALA A 222 14.18 0.92 -22.26
N MET A 223 14.90 0.44 -23.26
CA MET A 223 14.33 0.13 -24.58
C MET A 223 14.56 -1.36 -24.82
N GLY A 224 13.60 -2.17 -24.40
CA GLY A 224 13.63 -3.62 -24.52
C GLY A 224 13.37 -4.34 -23.21
N ASP A 225 12.13 -4.24 -22.70
CA ASP A 225 11.33 -5.39 -22.24
C ASP A 225 10.11 -4.94 -21.41
N MET A 226 8.95 -5.16 -22.05
CA MET A 226 7.61 -5.48 -21.54
C MET A 226 6.82 -4.53 -20.60
N PRO A 227 5.48 -4.49 -20.81
CA PRO A 227 4.50 -3.77 -20.02
C PRO A 227 4.14 -4.57 -18.77
N GLY A 228 3.94 -3.87 -17.66
CA GLY A 228 3.59 -4.51 -16.39
C GLY A 228 3.56 -3.49 -15.27
N GLY A 229 2.75 -2.44 -15.44
CA GLY A 229 2.48 -1.50 -14.35
C GLY A 229 1.82 -2.22 -13.19
N PRO A 230 2.24 -1.99 -11.93
CA PRO A 230 1.52 -2.50 -10.78
C PRO A 230 0.15 -1.81 -10.72
N ILE A 231 -0.85 -2.66 -10.54
CA ILE A 231 -2.26 -2.37 -10.30
C ILE A 231 -2.37 -1.24 -9.26
N GLN A 232 -2.95 -0.12 -9.69
CA GLN A 232 -3.52 0.89 -8.80
C GLN A 232 -4.58 0.18 -7.96
N VAL A 233 -4.28 -0.02 -6.67
CA VAL A 233 -5.29 -0.36 -5.68
C VAL A 233 -6.15 0.88 -5.50
N GLY A 234 -7.33 0.84 -6.10
CA GLY A 234 -8.37 1.85 -5.88
C GLY A 234 -8.75 1.89 -4.40
N HIS A 235 -8.63 3.07 -3.80
CA HIS A 235 -9.57 3.55 -2.81
C HIS A 235 -10.17 4.81 -3.42
N GLY A 236 -11.41 4.70 -3.91
CA GLY A 236 -12.19 5.86 -4.29
C GLY A 236 -12.56 6.66 -3.05
N GLY A 237 -12.43 7.99 -3.15
CA GLY A 237 -13.07 8.92 -2.21
C GLY A 237 -12.21 10.08 -1.73
N SER A 238 -12.05 11.10 -2.59
CA SER A 238 -11.84 12.51 -2.22
C SER A 238 -10.55 12.88 -1.42
N SER A 239 -9.55 13.39 -2.13
CA SER A 239 -8.45 14.19 -1.56
C SER A 239 -8.50 15.63 -2.09
N GLY A 240 -9.05 16.52 -1.26
CA GLY A 240 -8.63 17.93 -1.25
C GLY A 240 -7.21 18.07 -0.65
N PRO A 241 -6.52 19.20 -0.86
CA PRO A 241 -5.12 19.36 -0.50
C PRO A 241 -4.99 19.64 1.00
N GLY A 242 -4.43 18.69 1.75
CA GLY A 242 -4.16 18.87 3.17
C GLY A 242 -3.32 17.73 3.74
N GLY A 243 -2.00 17.85 3.65
CA GLY A 243 -1.00 16.90 4.15
C GLY A 243 -0.89 16.85 5.68
N GLY A 244 -1.99 16.64 6.38
CA GLY A 244 -1.99 16.61 7.84
C GLY A 244 -3.25 16.00 8.44
N SER A 245 -3.55 14.73 8.19
CA SER A 245 -4.54 14.00 8.99
C SER A 245 -4.49 12.48 8.77
N LEU A 246 -3.38 11.84 9.11
CA LEU A 246 -3.39 10.38 9.30
C LEU A 246 -3.13 10.05 10.78
N ALA A 247 -2.27 10.82 11.45
CA ALA A 247 -2.12 10.77 12.90
C ALA A 247 -3.30 11.42 13.65
N ALA A 248 -3.85 12.53 13.16
CA ALA A 248 -5.04 13.16 13.74
C ALA A 248 -6.29 12.29 13.55
N LEU A 249 -6.51 11.80 12.33
CA LEU A 249 -7.58 10.85 12.03
C LEU A 249 -7.46 9.54 12.83
N LYS A 250 -6.23 9.04 13.05
CA LYS A 250 -5.99 7.87 13.91
C LYS A 250 -6.26 8.18 15.40
N ALA A 251 -5.85 9.33 15.89
CA ALA A 251 -6.11 9.76 17.27
C ALA A 251 -7.60 10.07 17.53
N GLU A 252 -8.33 10.49 16.49
CA GLU A 252 -9.77 10.72 16.52
C GLU A 252 -10.54 9.40 16.43
N MET A 253 -10.12 8.46 15.57
CA MET A 253 -10.62 7.08 15.56
C MET A 253 -10.33 6.30 16.85
N GLU A 254 -9.24 6.62 17.56
CA GLU A 254 -8.94 6.04 18.88
C GLU A 254 -9.83 6.62 20.00
N ARG A 255 -10.47 7.77 19.78
CA ARG A 255 -11.37 8.43 20.74
C ARG A 255 -12.86 8.19 20.44
N GLU A 256 -13.21 8.04 19.18
CA GLU A 256 -14.59 7.91 18.72
C GLU A 256 -14.75 6.63 17.88
N THR A 257 -15.66 5.76 18.29
CA THR A 257 -16.09 4.62 17.47
C THR A 257 -17.04 5.12 16.39
N VAL A 258 -16.52 5.48 15.23
CA VAL A 258 -17.34 5.88 14.07
C VAL A 258 -17.95 4.63 13.44
N ILE A 259 -19.27 4.44 13.62
CA ILE A 259 -20.03 3.41 12.90
C ILE A 259 -20.40 3.98 11.53
N GLN A 260 -19.65 3.60 10.48
CA GLN A 260 -19.99 3.97 9.10
C GLN A 260 -20.83 2.86 8.46
N ILE A 261 -22.03 3.22 8.00
CA ILE A 261 -22.87 2.36 7.18
C ILE A 261 -22.65 2.73 5.72
N GLN A 262 -22.48 1.73 4.86
CA GLN A 262 -22.33 1.93 3.43
C GLN A 262 -23.43 1.19 2.68
N PHE A 263 -24.34 1.93 2.06
CA PHE A 263 -25.28 1.37 1.08
C PHE A 263 -24.57 1.19 -0.26
N LYS A 264 -25.00 0.21 -1.06
CA LYS A 264 -24.52 0.07 -2.43
C LYS A 264 -24.90 1.32 -3.23
N GLU A 265 -24.12 1.62 -4.26
CA GLU A 265 -24.43 2.70 -5.19
C GLU A 265 -25.86 2.50 -5.71
N ASN A 266 -26.68 3.56 -5.60
CA ASN A 266 -28.09 3.61 -6.01
C ASN A 266 -29.09 2.82 -5.15
N GLU A 267 -28.66 2.16 -4.08
CA GLU A 267 -29.56 1.35 -3.22
C GLU A 267 -30.60 2.21 -2.47
N LEU A 268 -30.24 3.45 -2.14
CA LEU A 268 -31.11 4.45 -1.49
C LEU A 268 -31.54 5.59 -2.42
N GLU A 269 -31.22 5.53 -3.71
CA GLU A 269 -31.58 6.61 -4.63
C GLU A 269 -33.10 6.80 -4.67
N GLY A 270 -33.50 8.05 -4.52
CA GLY A 270 -34.90 8.45 -4.48
C GLY A 270 -35.06 9.89 -4.94
N PRO A 271 -36.30 10.41 -4.97
CA PRO A 271 -36.59 11.74 -5.53
C PRO A 271 -35.78 12.90 -4.92
N ASP A 272 -35.34 12.78 -3.66
CA ASP A 272 -34.52 13.78 -2.94
C ASP A 272 -33.25 13.17 -2.32
N VAL A 273 -32.82 11.99 -2.80
CA VAL A 273 -31.64 11.28 -2.30
C VAL A 273 -30.73 10.91 -3.46
N GLU A 274 -29.53 11.50 -3.47
CA GLU A 274 -28.49 11.25 -4.48
C GLU A 274 -27.23 10.74 -3.78
N ASN A 275 -26.60 9.68 -4.30
CA ASN A 275 -25.36 9.11 -3.75
C ASN A 275 -25.44 8.76 -2.24
N GLY A 276 -26.62 8.38 -1.74
CA GLY A 276 -26.84 8.05 -0.33
C GLY A 276 -26.94 9.26 0.61
N TYR A 277 -26.99 10.48 0.08
CA TYR A 277 -27.20 11.71 0.86
C TYR A 277 -28.46 12.42 0.41
N ARG A 278 -29.13 13.10 1.35
CA ARG A 278 -30.26 13.97 1.02
C ARG A 278 -29.76 15.16 0.21
N ALA A 279 -30.29 15.33 -0.99
CA ALA A 279 -29.90 16.39 -1.91
C ALA A 279 -30.58 17.73 -1.58
N TYR A 280 -31.72 17.71 -0.88
CA TYR A 280 -32.56 18.88 -0.59
C TYR A 280 -32.89 19.69 -1.86
N LYS A 281 -33.08 19.00 -2.98
CA LYS A 281 -33.38 19.61 -4.29
C LYS A 281 -34.87 19.56 -4.63
N ASP A 282 -35.66 18.93 -3.76
CA ASP A 282 -37.06 18.64 -3.99
C ASP A 282 -37.98 19.86 -3.77
N ASP A 283 -38.83 20.13 -4.75
CA ASP A 283 -39.92 21.12 -4.69
C ASP A 283 -41.26 20.39 -4.69
N LEU A 284 -42.07 20.67 -3.66
CA LEU A 284 -43.40 20.07 -3.44
C LEU A 284 -44.30 20.23 -4.66
N LYS A 285 -44.14 21.29 -5.47
CA LYS A 285 -44.94 21.53 -6.68
C LYS A 285 -44.57 20.65 -7.86
N SER A 286 -43.33 20.17 -7.92
CA SER A 286 -42.81 19.29 -8.97
C SER A 286 -42.67 17.84 -8.54
N ARG A 287 -43.04 17.52 -7.30
CA ARG A 287 -42.87 16.20 -6.71
C ARG A 287 -43.81 15.18 -7.36
N ASP A 288 -43.22 14.12 -7.90
CA ASP A 288 -43.94 13.02 -8.53
C ASP A 288 -44.31 11.96 -7.49
N ALA A 289 -45.61 11.86 -7.16
CA ALA A 289 -46.13 10.90 -6.20
C ALA A 289 -45.79 9.45 -6.57
N SER A 290 -45.75 9.11 -7.87
CA SER A 290 -45.47 7.76 -8.34
C SER A 290 -44.03 7.35 -8.00
N LYS A 291 -43.07 8.23 -8.23
CA LYS A 291 -41.65 7.98 -7.90
C LYS A 291 -41.40 7.87 -6.40
N VAL A 292 -42.13 8.63 -5.58
CA VAL A 292 -42.04 8.52 -4.12
C VAL A 292 -42.63 7.18 -3.66
N GLN A 293 -43.72 6.73 -4.29
CA GLN A 293 -44.34 5.43 -4.01
C GLN A 293 -43.41 4.26 -4.41
N ASP A 294 -42.81 4.30 -5.60
CA ASP A 294 -41.83 3.29 -6.04
C ASP A 294 -40.63 3.22 -5.07
N TRP A 295 -40.14 4.39 -4.63
CA TRP A 295 -39.07 4.47 -3.64
C TRP A 295 -39.48 3.91 -2.28
N LEU A 296 -40.70 4.19 -1.81
CA LEU A 296 -41.24 3.62 -0.58
C LEU A 296 -41.28 2.09 -0.64
N GLU A 297 -41.75 1.51 -1.76
CA GLU A 297 -41.81 0.06 -1.96
C GLU A 297 -40.41 -0.57 -1.96
N GLN A 298 -39.43 0.08 -2.61
CA GLN A 298 -38.03 -0.34 -2.58
C GLN A 298 -37.46 -0.33 -1.15
N VAL A 299 -37.65 0.77 -0.40
CA VAL A 299 -37.16 0.90 0.97
C VAL A 299 -37.81 -0.14 1.89
N GLN A 300 -39.11 -0.40 1.73
CA GLN A 300 -39.82 -1.43 2.49
C GLN A 300 -39.32 -2.84 2.17
N ALA A 301 -39.05 -3.15 0.89
CA ALA A 301 -38.46 -4.43 0.48
C ALA A 301 -37.07 -4.63 1.09
N LEU A 302 -36.20 -3.60 1.04
CA LEU A 302 -34.87 -3.63 1.65
C LEU A 302 -34.96 -3.78 3.18
N LYS A 303 -35.86 -3.04 3.83
CA LYS A 303 -36.09 -3.13 5.29
C LYS A 303 -36.52 -4.54 5.69
N LYS A 304 -37.45 -5.14 4.94
CA LYS A 304 -37.90 -6.52 5.18
C LYS A 304 -36.76 -7.51 5.04
N GLN A 305 -35.92 -7.37 4.00
CA GLN A 305 -34.75 -8.21 3.80
C GLN A 305 -33.75 -8.08 4.95
N VAL A 306 -33.34 -6.85 5.30
CA VAL A 306 -32.40 -6.60 6.41
C VAL A 306 -32.96 -7.11 7.74
N GLY A 307 -34.26 -6.94 7.99
CA GLY A 307 -34.94 -7.47 9.17
C GLY A 307 -34.87 -8.99 9.25
N ALA A 308 -35.09 -9.69 8.14
CA ALA A 308 -34.96 -11.15 8.08
C ALA A 308 -33.51 -11.59 8.36
N GLU A 309 -32.51 -10.93 7.76
CA GLU A 309 -31.10 -11.27 8.01
C GLU A 309 -30.68 -11.00 9.46
N LEU A 310 -31.18 -9.94 10.08
CA LEU A 310 -30.94 -9.66 11.50
C LEU A 310 -31.49 -10.77 12.40
N GLN A 311 -32.65 -11.35 12.06
CA GLN A 311 -33.23 -12.49 12.79
C GLN A 311 -32.41 -13.78 12.64
N TYR A 312 -31.57 -13.92 11.62
CA TYR A 312 -30.61 -15.03 11.51
C TYR A 312 -29.33 -14.77 12.31
N VAL A 313 -28.77 -13.56 12.21
CA VAL A 313 -27.49 -13.22 12.85
C VAL A 313 -27.63 -13.17 14.37
N TRP A 314 -28.74 -12.64 14.89
CA TRP A 314 -28.90 -12.40 16.32
C TRP A 314 -28.92 -13.68 17.17
N PRO A 315 -29.72 -14.71 16.85
CA PRO A 315 -29.68 -15.97 17.61
C PRO A 315 -28.35 -16.70 17.46
N HIS A 316 -27.73 -16.63 16.29
CA HIS A 316 -26.42 -17.26 16.09
C HIS A 316 -25.32 -16.57 16.90
N LEU A 317 -25.33 -15.23 16.97
CA LEU A 317 -24.44 -14.45 17.83
C LEU A 317 -24.61 -14.86 19.30
N ALA A 318 -25.85 -14.92 19.80
CA ALA A 318 -26.14 -15.32 21.18
C ALA A 318 -25.64 -16.75 21.47
N GLN A 319 -25.91 -17.70 20.57
CA GLN A 319 -25.45 -19.09 20.70
C GLN A 319 -23.92 -19.18 20.77
N ARG A 320 -23.20 -18.43 19.91
CA ARG A 320 -21.74 -18.41 19.92
C ARG A 320 -21.17 -17.73 21.15
N GLU A 321 -21.89 -16.75 21.70
CA GLU A 321 -21.48 -16.05 22.92
C GLU A 321 -21.59 -16.98 24.13
N ASP A 322 -22.67 -17.74 24.22
CA ASP A 322 -22.83 -18.80 25.21
C ASP A 322 -21.71 -19.86 25.10
N GLU A 323 -21.38 -20.30 23.88
CA GLU A 323 -20.28 -21.23 23.63
C GLU A 323 -18.93 -20.64 24.08
N PHE A 324 -18.63 -19.39 23.73
CA PHE A 324 -17.41 -18.71 24.15
C PHE A 324 -17.22 -18.68 25.67
N TYR A 325 -18.29 -18.43 26.43
CA TYR A 325 -18.24 -18.39 27.89
C TYR A 325 -18.13 -19.78 28.54
N GLN A 326 -18.44 -20.85 27.81
CA GLN A 326 -18.20 -22.23 28.27
C GLN A 326 -16.71 -22.62 28.20
N HIS A 327 -15.91 -21.96 27.34
CA HIS A 327 -14.47 -22.18 27.26
C HIS A 327 -13.72 -21.46 28.39
N VAL A 328 -13.37 -22.19 29.46
CA VAL A 328 -12.64 -21.64 30.61
C VAL A 328 -11.17 -21.35 30.30
N GLN A 329 -10.53 -22.18 29.46
CA GLN A 329 -9.10 -22.05 29.13
C GLN A 329 -8.89 -21.13 27.91
N GLU A 330 -7.87 -20.29 27.97
CA GLU A 330 -7.44 -19.46 26.84
C GLU A 330 -6.62 -20.31 25.85
N ASP A 331 -7.33 -21.06 25.03
CA ASP A 331 -6.76 -21.89 23.97
C ASP A 331 -7.01 -21.28 22.57
N ARG A 332 -6.49 -21.95 21.54
CA ARG A 332 -6.65 -21.52 20.14
C ARG A 332 -8.12 -21.48 19.73
N GLU A 333 -8.93 -22.42 20.21
CA GLU A 333 -10.33 -22.53 19.83
C GLU A 333 -11.14 -21.36 20.39
N LYS A 334 -10.93 -21.02 21.65
CA LYS A 334 -11.52 -19.82 22.27
C LYS A 334 -11.11 -18.53 21.54
N ASP A 335 -9.86 -18.43 21.06
CA ASP A 335 -9.43 -17.27 20.25
C ASP A 335 -10.12 -17.21 18.89
N ILE A 336 -10.41 -18.35 18.26
CA ILE A 336 -11.16 -18.41 17.00
C ILE A 336 -12.61 -17.99 17.26
N ILE A 337 -13.29 -18.56 18.27
CA ILE A 337 -14.66 -18.19 18.64
C ILE A 337 -14.76 -16.69 18.97
N ARG A 338 -13.76 -16.13 19.68
CA ARG A 338 -13.69 -14.68 19.94
C ARG A 338 -13.74 -13.85 18.66
N ARG A 339 -13.01 -14.27 17.62
CA ARG A 339 -12.98 -13.57 16.33
C ARG A 339 -14.27 -13.76 15.54
N GLU A 340 -14.87 -14.95 15.62
CA GLU A 340 -16.21 -15.19 15.08
C GLU A 340 -17.23 -14.24 15.71
N LEU A 341 -17.22 -14.10 17.05
CA LEU A 341 -18.06 -13.17 17.79
C LEU A 341 -17.83 -11.71 17.39
N GLN A 342 -16.57 -11.29 17.25
CA GLN A 342 -16.26 -9.94 16.79
C GLN A 342 -16.85 -9.68 15.39
N LEU A 343 -16.76 -10.64 14.47
CA LEU A 343 -17.34 -10.51 13.14
C LEU A 343 -18.88 -10.51 13.19
N LEU A 344 -19.49 -11.43 13.92
CA LEU A 344 -20.95 -11.50 14.10
C LEU A 344 -21.51 -10.23 14.74
N ASN A 345 -20.86 -9.71 15.78
CA ASN A 345 -21.27 -8.48 16.44
C ASN A 345 -21.15 -7.26 15.50
N ASN A 346 -20.09 -7.18 14.70
CA ASN A 346 -19.94 -6.13 13.68
C ASN A 346 -21.05 -6.22 12.61
N MET A 347 -21.42 -7.43 12.19
CA MET A 347 -22.50 -7.64 11.22
C MET A 347 -23.87 -7.30 11.82
N ALA A 348 -24.15 -7.76 13.04
CA ALA A 348 -25.38 -7.44 13.76
C ALA A 348 -25.53 -5.93 13.94
N SER A 349 -24.47 -5.25 14.40
CA SER A 349 -24.45 -3.80 14.57
C SER A 349 -24.76 -3.08 13.25
N ASP A 350 -24.07 -3.44 12.17
CA ASP A 350 -24.31 -2.84 10.85
C ASP A 350 -25.74 -3.10 10.34
N LEU A 351 -26.28 -4.30 10.50
CA LEU A 351 -27.67 -4.61 10.13
C LEU A 351 -28.68 -3.79 10.94
N VAL A 352 -28.46 -3.63 12.26
CA VAL A 352 -29.31 -2.80 13.13
C VAL A 352 -29.30 -1.35 12.67
N VAL A 353 -28.13 -0.77 12.40
CA VAL A 353 -28.08 0.63 11.98
C VAL A 353 -28.64 0.79 10.56
N ARG A 354 -28.43 -0.17 9.64
CA ARG A 354 -29.08 -0.18 8.32
C ARG A 354 -30.60 -0.23 8.45
N TYR A 355 -31.13 -1.09 9.31
CA TYR A 355 -32.56 -1.21 9.53
C TYR A 355 -33.15 0.11 10.03
N ALA A 356 -32.50 0.75 11.00
CA ALA A 356 -32.92 2.06 11.52
C ALA A 356 -32.86 3.16 10.44
N ALA A 357 -31.83 3.17 9.59
CA ALA A 357 -31.73 4.11 8.48
C ALA A 357 -32.83 3.90 7.44
N LEU A 358 -33.13 2.64 7.09
CA LEU A 358 -34.23 2.30 6.18
C LEU A 358 -35.59 2.69 6.76
N GLU A 359 -35.79 2.50 8.06
CA GLU A 359 -37.00 2.95 8.74
C GLU A 359 -37.16 4.47 8.70
N TYR A 360 -36.07 5.23 8.89
CA TYR A 360 -36.09 6.68 8.69
C TYR A 360 -36.51 7.05 7.26
N HIS A 361 -35.95 6.38 6.24
CA HIS A 361 -36.31 6.63 4.84
C HIS A 361 -37.77 6.25 4.52
N GLU A 362 -38.28 5.17 5.10
CA GLU A 362 -39.68 4.76 4.99
C GLU A 362 -40.62 5.86 5.54
N TYR A 363 -40.35 6.35 6.74
CA TYR A 363 -41.14 7.44 7.34
C TYR A 363 -41.03 8.74 6.54
N ASP A 364 -39.85 9.07 6.01
CA ASP A 364 -39.68 10.27 5.18
C ASP A 364 -40.49 10.15 3.88
N ALA A 365 -40.48 8.99 3.21
CA ALA A 365 -41.27 8.73 2.01
C ALA A 365 -42.78 8.80 2.29
N GLN A 366 -43.26 8.18 3.38
CA GLN A 366 -44.66 8.28 3.82
C GLN A 366 -45.08 9.73 4.07
N LYS A 367 -44.24 10.50 4.78
CA LYS A 367 -44.46 11.93 4.99
C LYS A 367 -44.53 12.70 3.67
N GLN A 368 -43.62 12.42 2.72
CA GLN A 368 -43.63 13.06 1.41
C GLN A 368 -44.92 12.76 0.62
N LEU A 369 -45.41 11.52 0.64
CA LEU A 369 -46.68 11.14 0.01
C LEU A 369 -47.89 11.83 0.64
N GLN A 370 -47.91 11.95 1.98
CA GLN A 370 -48.96 12.70 2.69
C GLN A 370 -48.96 14.17 2.28
N GLN A 371 -47.79 14.80 2.18
CA GLN A 371 -47.67 16.19 1.73
C GLN A 371 -48.20 16.38 0.31
N VAL A 372 -47.92 15.46 -0.62
CA VAL A 372 -48.45 15.53 -2.00
C VAL A 372 -49.97 15.35 -2.02
N THR A 373 -50.50 14.38 -1.26
CA THR A 373 -51.94 14.11 -1.18
C THR A 373 -52.70 15.29 -0.58
N GLN A 374 -52.14 15.97 0.42
CA GLN A 374 -52.72 17.14 1.07
C GLN A 374 -52.59 18.42 0.22
N ALA A 375 -51.49 18.58 -0.52
CA ALA A 375 -51.33 19.68 -1.49
C ALA A 375 -52.35 19.57 -2.66
N GLY A 376 -52.77 18.36 -3.01
CA GLY A 376 -53.84 18.12 -3.98
C GLY A 376 -55.26 18.37 -3.43
N SER A 377 -55.45 18.42 -2.10
CA SER A 377 -56.78 18.52 -1.47
C SER A 377 -57.08 19.88 -0.82
N MET A 378 -56.08 20.72 -0.52
CA MET A 378 -56.28 22.06 0.05
C MET A 378 -55.68 23.17 -0.81
N GLY A 379 -56.55 23.89 -1.52
CA GLY A 379 -56.27 25.28 -1.86
C GLY A 379 -56.28 26.13 -0.59
N THR A 380 -55.15 26.76 -0.27
CA THR A 380 -55.04 27.97 0.57
C THR A 380 -55.19 27.86 2.10
N GLU A 381 -54.58 26.88 2.79
CA GLU A 381 -54.28 27.05 4.23
C GLU A 381 -53.10 26.16 4.67
N LEU A 382 -51.87 26.65 4.47
CA LEU A 382 -50.63 25.90 4.71
C LEU A 382 -50.16 25.91 6.19
N ASP A 383 -50.80 26.70 7.07
CA ASP A 383 -50.28 27.01 8.41
C ASP A 383 -50.76 26.08 9.54
N VAL A 384 -51.81 25.27 9.32
CA VAL A 384 -52.38 24.42 10.38
C VAL A 384 -51.73 23.02 10.45
N VAL A 385 -51.00 22.60 9.41
CA VAL A 385 -50.60 21.19 9.21
C VAL A 385 -49.27 20.82 9.89
N PHE A 386 -48.41 21.79 10.21
CA PHE A 386 -47.13 21.51 10.88
C PHE A 386 -47.26 20.99 12.32
N GLN A 387 -48.45 21.09 12.94
CA GLN A 387 -48.69 20.63 14.30
C GLN A 387 -48.98 19.12 14.44
N ASP A 388 -49.38 18.41 13.37
CA ASP A 388 -49.74 16.99 13.49
C ASP A 388 -48.65 16.02 13.00
N VAL A 389 -47.75 16.45 12.10
CA VAL A 389 -46.64 15.62 11.58
C VAL A 389 -45.53 15.43 12.62
N THR A 390 -45.48 16.26 13.67
CA THR A 390 -44.56 16.12 14.80
C THR A 390 -45.07 15.18 15.90
N LYS A 391 -46.29 14.62 15.79
CA LYS A 391 -46.79 13.66 16.78
C LYS A 391 -46.11 12.29 16.62
N SER A 392 -45.09 12.13 17.46
CA SER A 392 -44.50 10.87 17.91
C SER A 392 -43.77 10.06 16.83
N TYR A 393 -42.52 10.43 16.55
CA TYR A 393 -41.52 9.43 16.20
C TYR A 393 -41.50 8.40 17.34
N LYS A 394 -42.17 7.26 17.14
CA LYS A 394 -42.00 6.11 18.03
C LYS A 394 -40.65 5.50 17.69
N THR A 395 -39.80 5.34 18.69
CA THR A 395 -38.53 4.64 18.55
C THR A 395 -38.77 3.31 17.82
N PRO A 396 -37.95 2.97 16.80
CA PRO A 396 -37.97 1.67 16.14
C PRO A 396 -38.19 0.54 17.15
N GLN A 397 -39.30 -0.18 17.04
CA GLN A 397 -39.46 -1.43 17.77
C GLN A 397 -38.79 -2.51 16.94
N HIS A 398 -37.94 -3.32 17.59
CA HIS A 398 -37.39 -4.53 16.95
C HIS A 398 -38.54 -5.32 16.31
N PRO A 399 -38.33 -5.93 15.13
CA PRO A 399 -39.39 -6.64 14.42
C PRO A 399 -39.99 -7.69 15.36
N ALA A 400 -41.19 -7.40 15.86
CA ALA A 400 -41.98 -8.34 16.62
C ALA A 400 -42.42 -9.44 15.66
N GLU A 401 -42.03 -10.66 16.00
CA GLU A 401 -42.55 -11.96 15.57
C GLU A 401 -43.62 -11.89 14.46
N ASP A 402 -43.20 -12.11 13.20
CA ASP A 402 -44.00 -12.72 12.10
C ASP A 402 -43.31 -12.59 10.72
N ILE A 403 -41.97 -12.54 10.64
CA ILE A 403 -41.28 -12.88 9.39
C ILE A 403 -41.08 -14.39 9.42
N GLN A 404 -41.90 -15.12 8.66
CA GLN A 404 -41.69 -16.54 8.42
C GLN A 404 -40.23 -16.75 7.97
N MET A 405 -39.42 -17.39 8.81
CA MET A 405 -38.03 -17.76 8.48
C MET A 405 -37.94 -18.72 7.27
N SER A 406 -39.06 -19.20 6.75
CA SER A 406 -39.10 -20.27 5.74
C SER A 406 -38.63 -19.86 4.34
N TYR A 407 -38.45 -18.57 4.01
CA TYR A 407 -38.23 -18.16 2.61
C TYR A 407 -37.00 -17.29 2.31
N HIS A 408 -36.23 -16.84 3.32
CA HIS A 408 -35.10 -15.94 3.08
C HIS A 408 -33.84 -16.38 3.83
N GLY A 409 -32.91 -17.02 3.12
CA GLY A 409 -31.56 -17.28 3.66
C GLY A 409 -30.76 -15.97 3.85
N PRO A 410 -29.74 -15.95 4.73
CA PRO A 410 -28.96 -14.77 5.11
C PRO A 410 -27.96 -14.31 4.02
N ARG A 411 -28.45 -14.04 2.80
CA ARG A 411 -27.62 -13.85 1.60
C ARG A 411 -26.68 -12.63 1.67
N THR A 412 -27.14 -11.47 2.16
CA THR A 412 -26.29 -10.26 2.21
C THR A 412 -25.16 -10.42 3.23
N VAL A 413 -25.47 -10.99 4.38
CA VAL A 413 -24.49 -11.37 5.41
C VAL A 413 -23.47 -12.36 4.82
N THR A 414 -23.92 -13.42 4.15
CA THR A 414 -23.02 -14.40 3.51
C THR A 414 -22.06 -13.73 2.52
N GLU A 415 -22.57 -12.87 1.62
CA GLU A 415 -21.72 -12.15 0.65
C GLU A 415 -20.69 -11.24 1.30
N ARG A 416 -21.07 -10.60 2.42
CA ARG A 416 -20.15 -9.74 3.15
C ARG A 416 -19.05 -10.53 3.85
N ILE A 417 -19.39 -11.66 4.46
CA ILE A 417 -18.41 -12.57 5.04
C ILE A 417 -17.46 -13.06 3.95
N ARG A 418 -17.99 -13.46 2.78
CA ARG A 418 -17.18 -13.90 1.63
C ARG A 418 -16.21 -12.82 1.18
N THR A 419 -16.69 -11.58 1.02
CA THR A 419 -15.85 -10.43 0.65
C THR A 419 -14.75 -10.18 1.68
N THR A 420 -15.09 -10.26 2.97
CA THR A 420 -14.13 -10.08 4.08
C THR A 420 -13.07 -11.17 4.07
N TRP A 421 -13.48 -12.44 3.90
CA TRP A 421 -12.60 -13.60 3.80
C TRP A 421 -11.63 -13.47 2.62
N SER A 422 -12.12 -13.13 1.42
CA SER A 422 -11.26 -12.92 0.24
C SER A 422 -10.24 -11.80 0.46
N ARG A 423 -10.66 -10.67 1.05
CA ARG A 423 -9.77 -9.55 1.35
C ARG A 423 -8.69 -9.94 2.38
N GLN A 424 -9.06 -10.66 3.44
CA GLN A 424 -8.10 -11.12 4.44
C GLN A 424 -7.08 -12.10 3.86
N LYS A 425 -7.50 -13.03 2.99
CA LYS A 425 -6.57 -13.94 2.28
C LYS A 425 -5.56 -13.19 1.42
N GLU A 426 -5.99 -12.15 0.71
CA GLU A 426 -5.06 -11.33 -0.08
C GLU A 426 -4.09 -10.55 0.81
N LEU A 427 -4.57 -9.98 1.93
CA LEU A 427 -3.70 -9.30 2.89
C LEU A 427 -2.67 -10.26 3.52
N LEU A 428 -3.07 -11.47 3.88
CA LEU A 428 -2.15 -12.50 4.38
C LEU A 428 -1.09 -12.84 3.33
N ARG A 429 -1.49 -13.00 2.07
CA ARG A 429 -0.55 -13.24 0.96
C ARG A 429 0.48 -12.12 0.84
N HIS A 430 0.07 -10.86 1.00
CA HIS A 430 0.99 -9.73 1.03
C HIS A 430 1.92 -9.72 2.25
N LEU A 431 1.42 -10.10 3.43
CA LEU A 431 2.22 -10.24 4.64
C LEU A 431 3.25 -11.35 4.50
N ASP A 432 2.86 -12.54 4.06
CA ASP A 432 3.76 -13.68 3.82
C ASP A 432 4.84 -13.33 2.80
N HIS A 433 4.44 -12.62 1.75
CA HIS A 433 5.39 -12.14 0.76
C HIS A 433 6.38 -11.14 1.37
N SER A 434 5.91 -10.23 2.24
CA SER A 434 6.76 -9.27 2.95
C SER A 434 7.69 -9.95 3.96
N ILE A 435 7.20 -10.93 4.72
CA ILE A 435 8.01 -11.74 5.64
C ILE A 435 9.10 -12.48 4.89
N THR A 436 8.74 -13.18 3.81
CA THR A 436 9.68 -13.92 2.97
C THR A 436 10.74 -12.99 2.39
N ARG A 437 10.33 -11.80 1.90
CA ARG A 437 11.24 -10.77 1.42
C ARG A 437 12.24 -10.35 2.48
N VAL A 438 11.78 -9.97 3.68
CA VAL A 438 12.68 -9.45 4.72
C VAL A 438 13.58 -10.56 5.29
N ARG A 439 13.06 -11.79 5.43
CA ARG A 439 13.86 -12.96 5.87
C ARG A 439 14.97 -13.33 4.89
N ALA A 440 14.75 -13.16 3.58
CA ALA A 440 15.77 -13.43 2.56
C ALA A 440 17.03 -12.56 2.71
N PHE A 441 16.96 -11.47 3.48
CA PHE A 441 18.11 -10.61 3.79
C PHE A 441 18.82 -10.98 5.10
N GLU A 442 18.42 -12.08 5.75
CA GLU A 442 19.03 -12.60 6.98
C GLU A 442 19.31 -11.51 8.03
N PRO A 443 18.27 -10.78 8.50
CA PRO A 443 18.47 -9.68 9.42
C PRO A 443 19.13 -10.19 10.72
N GLU A 444 20.18 -9.51 11.16
CA GLU A 444 20.87 -9.87 12.39
C GLU A 444 19.93 -9.76 13.60
N GLU A 445 20.00 -10.74 14.51
CA GLU A 445 19.19 -10.74 15.72
C GLU A 445 19.46 -9.51 16.60
N GLY A 446 18.41 -8.94 17.18
CA GLY A 446 18.50 -7.72 18.00
C GLY A 446 18.48 -6.40 17.21
N THR A 447 18.39 -6.44 15.88
CA THR A 447 18.16 -5.24 15.06
C THR A 447 16.68 -4.86 14.99
N HIS A 448 16.39 -3.58 14.76
CA HIS A 448 15.01 -3.10 14.56
C HIS A 448 14.32 -3.81 13.36
N VAL A 449 15.10 -4.21 12.35
CA VAL A 449 14.61 -5.00 11.22
C VAL A 449 14.19 -6.41 11.65
N ALA A 450 15.00 -7.10 12.47
CA ALA A 450 14.63 -8.40 13.01
C ALA A 450 13.39 -8.34 13.91
N GLU A 451 13.25 -7.29 14.73
CA GLU A 451 12.04 -7.05 15.50
C GLU A 451 10.82 -6.79 14.61
N HIS A 452 10.99 -6.01 13.54
CA HIS A 452 9.92 -5.77 12.56
C HIS A 452 9.45 -7.07 11.90
N VAL A 453 10.38 -7.97 11.53
CA VAL A 453 10.02 -9.31 11.02
C VAL A 453 9.24 -10.12 12.05
N LYS A 454 9.65 -10.11 13.32
CA LYS A 454 8.91 -10.82 14.38
C LYS A 454 7.48 -10.29 14.49
N ARG A 455 7.27 -8.97 14.43
CA ARG A 455 5.93 -8.37 14.42
C ARG A 455 5.13 -8.79 13.18
N LEU A 456 5.72 -8.73 11.99
CA LEU A 456 5.03 -9.17 10.76
C LEU A 456 4.60 -10.64 10.83
N VAL A 457 5.43 -11.51 11.40
CA VAL A 457 5.11 -12.94 11.59
C VAL A 457 3.94 -13.10 12.57
N GLN A 458 3.96 -12.38 13.69
CA GLN A 458 2.84 -12.36 14.62
C GLN A 458 1.56 -11.85 13.96
N ASP A 459 1.64 -10.77 13.17
CA ASP A 459 0.50 -10.21 12.43
C ASP A 459 -0.07 -11.22 11.42
N ALA A 460 0.80 -11.97 10.72
CA ALA A 460 0.40 -13.03 9.80
C ALA A 460 -0.28 -14.20 10.52
N GLU A 461 0.23 -14.61 11.68
CA GLU A 461 -0.41 -15.64 12.52
C GLU A 461 -1.79 -15.18 12.99
N MET A 462 -1.91 -13.94 13.46
CA MET A 462 -3.19 -13.35 13.89
C MET A 462 -4.18 -13.23 12.73
N MET A 463 -3.71 -12.86 11.54
CA MET A 463 -4.52 -12.82 10.33
C MET A 463 -4.97 -14.23 9.89
N GLY A 464 -4.11 -15.24 10.03
CA GLY A 464 -4.46 -16.64 9.78
C GLY A 464 -5.64 -17.10 10.65
N ARG A 465 -5.65 -16.73 11.94
CA ARG A 465 -6.78 -17.03 12.84
C ARG A 465 -8.06 -16.27 12.47
N ASN A 466 -7.94 -15.01 12.00
CA ASN A 466 -9.10 -14.26 11.48
C ASN A 466 -9.71 -14.93 10.25
N ILE A 467 -8.87 -15.42 9.33
CA ILE A 467 -9.33 -16.13 8.13
C ILE A 467 -10.05 -17.41 8.52
N GLU A 468 -9.50 -18.18 9.46
CA GLU A 468 -10.13 -19.41 9.95
C GLU A 468 -11.51 -19.14 10.57
N ALA A 469 -11.62 -18.15 11.46
CA ALA A 469 -12.89 -17.73 12.05
C ALA A 469 -13.91 -17.30 10.97
N THR A 470 -13.47 -16.49 10.02
CA THR A 470 -14.32 -16.01 8.92
C THR A 470 -14.76 -17.17 8.00
N GLU A 471 -13.89 -18.15 7.77
CA GLU A 471 -14.16 -19.33 6.94
C GLU A 471 -15.19 -20.26 7.60
N ARG A 472 -15.09 -20.49 8.93
CA ARG A 472 -16.08 -21.27 9.68
C ARG A 472 -17.46 -20.63 9.65
N LEU A 473 -17.53 -19.31 9.86
CA LEU A 473 -18.79 -18.56 9.74
C LEU A 473 -19.32 -18.62 8.31
N LEU A 474 -18.47 -18.43 7.30
CA LEU A 474 -18.89 -18.49 5.90
C LEU A 474 -19.53 -19.84 5.57
N GLN A 475 -18.89 -20.94 5.97
CA GLN A 475 -19.43 -22.30 5.76
C GLN A 475 -20.81 -22.47 6.41
N TRP A 476 -20.98 -21.98 7.65
CA TRP A 476 -22.26 -22.04 8.34
C TRP A 476 -23.35 -21.25 7.61
N PHE A 477 -23.06 -20.00 7.22
CA PHE A 477 -24.01 -19.13 6.53
C PHE A 477 -24.33 -19.60 5.10
N GLU A 478 -23.36 -20.16 4.36
CA GLU A 478 -23.59 -20.76 3.04
C GLU A 478 -24.51 -21.98 3.12
N GLU A 479 -24.36 -22.79 4.17
CA GLU A 479 -25.25 -23.92 4.43
C GLU A 479 -26.69 -23.46 4.73
N GLN A 480 -26.87 -22.38 5.51
CA GLN A 480 -28.20 -21.79 5.75
C GLN A 480 -28.84 -21.28 4.46
N VAL A 481 -28.06 -20.61 3.59
CA VAL A 481 -28.56 -20.15 2.28
C VAL A 481 -28.94 -21.34 1.39
N ARG A 482 -28.12 -22.41 1.37
CA ARG A 482 -28.41 -23.63 0.61
C ARG A 482 -29.73 -24.28 1.05
N GLN A 483 -29.94 -24.40 2.36
CA GLN A 483 -31.18 -24.97 2.91
C GLN A 483 -32.41 -24.13 2.55
N ALA A 484 -32.32 -22.80 2.65
CA ALA A 484 -33.42 -21.91 2.26
C ALA A 484 -33.74 -22.02 0.75
N ASP A 485 -32.73 -22.13 -0.10
CA ASP A 485 -32.90 -22.29 -1.55
C ASP A 485 -33.54 -23.63 -1.95
N GLU A 486 -33.34 -24.68 -1.16
CA GLU A 486 -33.96 -25.99 -1.36
C GLU A 486 -35.44 -25.98 -0.98
N VAL A 487 -35.78 -25.40 0.18
CA VAL A 487 -37.18 -25.24 0.62
C VAL A 487 -37.98 -24.41 -0.37
N GLY A 488 -37.44 -23.28 -0.83
CA GLY A 488 -38.13 -22.42 -1.80
C GLY A 488 -38.38 -23.07 -3.17
N LYS A 489 -37.58 -24.06 -3.56
CA LYS A 489 -37.79 -24.84 -4.81
C LYS A 489 -38.87 -25.90 -4.67
N ASP A 490 -38.99 -26.51 -3.50
CA ASP A 490 -39.99 -27.55 -3.26
C ASP A 490 -41.40 -26.96 -3.10
N ASP A 491 -41.51 -25.76 -2.52
CA ASP A 491 -42.79 -25.04 -2.44
C ASP A 491 -43.23 -24.51 -3.82
N ALA A 492 -42.30 -23.97 -4.64
CA ALA A 492 -42.60 -23.57 -6.02
C ALA A 492 -43.05 -24.74 -6.93
N ARG A 493 -42.62 -25.97 -6.61
CA ARG A 493 -43.09 -27.20 -7.31
C ARG A 493 -44.46 -27.68 -6.83
N ARG A 494 -44.87 -27.34 -5.61
CA ARG A 494 -46.19 -27.68 -5.06
C ARG A 494 -47.27 -26.70 -5.51
N ASP A 495 -46.94 -25.43 -5.68
CA ASP A 495 -47.90 -24.40 -6.14
C ASP A 495 -48.10 -24.37 -7.66
N GLY A 496 -47.25 -25.08 -8.42
CA GLY A 496 -47.32 -25.22 -9.88
C GLY A 496 -47.94 -26.53 -10.38
N ALA A 497 -48.45 -27.38 -9.49
CA ALA A 497 -49.14 -28.65 -9.77
C ALA A 497 -50.59 -28.56 -9.27
#